data_AF-A0A7Y1M7X3-F1
#
_entry.id   AF-A0A7Y1M7X3-F1
#
_cell.length_a   1.000
_cell.length_b   1.000
_cell.length_c   1.000
_cell.angle_alpha   90.00
_cell.angle_beta   90.00
_cell.angle_gamma   90.00
#
_symmetry.space_group_name_H-M   'P 1'
#
loop_
_entity.id
_entity.type
_entity.pdbx_description
1 polymer ?
#
loop_
_entity_poly.entity_id
_entity_poly.type
_entity_poly.pdbx_seq_one_letter_code
_entity_poly.pdbx_strand_id
1 'polypeptide(L)' 'MSHNLDVPVVHAYRGHTLFLKFEWRRPNDDVPAFARIIEPASVEGLGEVAAELTGPWPDYPAALGDAMAAAERWIDSQLP' A
#
# COMPACT_ATOMS: atom_id res chain seq x y z
N MET A 1 -11.16 9.25 -15.49
CA MET A 1 -10.22 8.13 -15.65
C MET A 1 -10.78 6.92 -14.93
N SER A 2 -10.94 5.80 -15.63
CA SER A 2 -11.72 4.64 -15.18
C SER A 2 -10.95 3.71 -14.25
N HIS A 3 -11.52 3.42 -13.08
CA HIS A 3 -11.60 2.14 -12.35
C HIS A 3 -10.38 1.20 -12.19
N ASN A 4 -9.19 1.50 -12.71
CA ASN A 4 -8.01 0.61 -12.64
C ASN A 4 -7.07 0.93 -11.47
N LEU A 5 -7.32 2.00 -10.71
CA LEU A 5 -6.46 2.43 -9.59
C LEU A 5 -6.90 1.87 -8.22
N ASP A 6 -8.05 1.18 -8.16
CA ASP A 6 -8.57 0.60 -6.91
C ASP A 6 -8.08 -0.86 -6.69
N VAL A 7 -7.25 -1.36 -7.60
CA VAL A 7 -6.60 -2.67 -7.45
C VAL A 7 -5.34 -2.49 -6.60
N PRO A 8 -5.19 -3.22 -5.48
CA PRO A 8 -3.98 -3.16 -4.67
C PRO A 8 -2.75 -3.57 -5.47
N VAL A 9 -1.63 -2.89 -5.24
CA VAL A 9 -0.33 -3.28 -5.79
C VAL A 9 0.24 -4.40 -4.93
N VAL A 10 0.58 -5.53 -5.55
CA VAL A 10 1.25 -6.63 -4.85
C VAL A 10 2.74 -6.29 -4.72
N HIS A 11 3.24 -6.30 -3.50
CA HIS A 11 4.64 -6.05 -3.20
C HIS A 11 5.24 -7.26 -2.48
N ALA A 12 6.23 -7.91 -3.11
CA ALA A 12 6.92 -9.06 -2.56
C ALA A 12 8.33 -8.65 -2.13
N TYR A 13 8.69 -8.93 -0.87
CA TYR A 13 10.00 -8.60 -0.31
C TYR A 13 10.40 -9.62 0.75
N ARG A 14 11.64 -10.13 0.67
CA ARG A 14 12.21 -11.15 1.59
C ARG A 14 11.32 -12.39 1.81
N GLY A 15 10.56 -12.80 0.81
CA GLY A 15 9.65 -13.95 0.90
C GLY A 15 8.28 -13.65 1.52
N HIS A 16 8.05 -12.42 1.96
CA HIS A 16 6.74 -11.92 2.39
C HIS A 16 6.04 -11.22 1.22
N THR A 17 4.72 -11.33 1.18
CA THR A 17 3.87 -10.61 0.21
C THR A 17 2.95 -9.68 0.97
N LEU A 18 2.93 -8.41 0.60
CA LEU A 18 2.03 -7.39 1.12
C LEU A 18 1.24 -6.74 -0.02
N PHE A 19 0.08 -6.20 0.30
CA PHE A 19 -0.74 -5.44 -0.63
C PHE A 19 -0.71 -3.96 -0.28
N LEU A 20 -0.39 -3.12 -1.26
CA LEU A 20 -0.39 -1.67 -1.13
C LEU A 20 -1.68 -1.15 -1.75
N LYS A 21 -2.61 -0.70 -0.90
CA LYS A 21 -3.89 -0.12 -1.32
C LYS A 21 -3.85 1.39 -1.19
N PHE A 22 -4.24 2.11 -2.23
CA PHE A 22 -4.25 3.56 -2.25
C PHE A 22 -5.69 4.08 -2.22
N GLU A 23 -5.93 5.19 -1.51
CA GLU A 23 -7.24 5.81 -1.41
C GLU A 23 -7.15 7.29 -1.80
N TRP A 24 -8.01 7.70 -2.73
CA TRP A 24 -8.10 9.06 -3.23
C TRP A 24 -9.21 9.82 -2.52
N ARG A 25 -8.98 11.11 -2.25
CA ARG A 25 -9.97 11.94 -1.56
C ARG A 25 -11.16 12.25 -2.46
N ARG A 26 -10.92 12.47 -3.76
CA ARG A 26 -11.95 12.66 -4.77
C ARG A 26 -11.71 11.74 -5.97
N PRO A 27 -12.77 11.35 -6.68
CA PRO A 27 -12.63 10.68 -7.96
C PRO A 27 -11.78 11.53 -8.91
N ASN A 28 -10.75 10.91 -9.52
CA ASN A 28 -9.79 11.53 -10.44
C ASN A 28 -8.77 12.50 -9.81
N ASP A 29 -8.56 12.50 -8.50
CA ASP A 29 -7.36 13.15 -7.94
C ASP A 29 -6.10 12.46 -8.54
N ASP A 30 -5.08 13.25 -8.91
CA ASP A 30 -3.87 12.72 -9.55
C ASP A 30 -2.99 11.90 -8.59
N VAL A 31 -3.18 12.11 -7.28
CA VAL A 31 -2.37 11.53 -6.21
C VAL A 31 -3.29 11.02 -5.10
N PRO A 32 -3.03 9.84 -4.52
CA PRO A 32 -3.81 9.35 -3.39
C PRO A 32 -3.61 10.22 -2.15
N ALA A 33 -4.62 10.23 -1.28
CA ALA A 33 -4.53 10.88 0.03
C ALA A 33 -4.00 9.93 1.11
N PHE A 34 -4.22 8.62 0.93
CA PHE A 34 -3.80 7.58 1.87
C PHE A 34 -3.22 6.37 1.15
N ALA A 35 -2.30 5.67 1.82
CA ALA A 35 -1.81 4.36 1.42
C ALA A 35 -1.88 3.41 2.62
N ARG A 36 -2.48 2.24 2.40
CA ARG A 36 -2.61 1.16 3.37
C ARG A 36 -1.74 -0.01 2.94
N ILE A 37 -0.97 -0.52 3.89
CA ILE A 37 -0.11 -1.68 3.72
C ILE A 37 -0.80 -2.82 4.42
N ILE A 38 -1.13 -3.86 3.66
CA ILE A 38 -2.00 -4.93 4.12
C ILE A 38 -1.22 -6.25 4.04
N GLU A 39 -1.13 -6.94 5.16
CA GLU A 39 -0.65 -8.32 5.21
C GLU A 39 -1.79 -9.29 4.86
N PRO A 40 -1.58 -10.27 3.97
CA PRO A 40 -2.55 -11.33 3.73
C PRO A 40 -2.84 -12.09 5.03
N ALA A 41 -4.11 -12.23 5.38
CA ALA A 41 -4.54 -13.13 6.44
C ALA A 41 -4.62 -14.57 5.93
N SER A 42 -4.78 -15.53 6.85
CA SER A 42 -4.96 -16.96 6.52
C SER A 42 -6.23 -17.26 5.72
N VAL A 43 -7.17 -16.31 5.64
CA VAL A 43 -8.43 -16.42 4.90
C VAL A 43 -8.32 -15.59 3.63
N GLU A 44 -8.56 -16.21 2.47
CA GLU A 44 -8.53 -15.50 1.19
C GLU A 44 -9.51 -14.33 1.16
N GLY A 45 -9.03 -13.19 0.70
CA GLY A 45 -9.80 -11.94 0.64
C GLY A 45 -9.81 -11.14 1.96
N LEU A 46 -9.22 -11.65 3.03
CA LEU A 46 -8.96 -10.89 4.26
C LEU A 46 -7.48 -10.51 4.38
N GLY A 47 -7.23 -9.40 5.07
CA GLY A 47 -5.89 -8.94 5.37
C GLY A 47 -5.89 -7.96 6.54
N GLU A 48 -4.77 -7.91 7.24
CA GLU A 48 -4.55 -7.03 8.38
C GLU A 48 -3.77 -5.79 7.96
N VAL A 49 -4.13 -4.63 8.49
CA VAL A 49 -3.43 -3.38 8.18
C VAL A 49 -2.13 -3.32 8.97
N ALA A 50 -1.02 -3.56 8.28
CA ALA A 50 0.34 -3.50 8.81
C ALA A 50 0.81 -2.05 9.05
N ALA A 51 0.43 -1.14 8.16
CA ALA A 51 0.75 0.28 8.27
C ALA A 51 -0.22 1.16 7.46
N GLU A 52 -0.38 2.40 7.90
CA GLU A 52 -1.11 3.45 7.17
C GLU A 52 -0.21 4.66 6.98
N LEU A 53 -0.18 5.19 5.76
CA LEU A 53 0.50 6.43 5.40
C LEU A 53 -0.53 7.45 4.96
N THR A 54 -0.32 8.69 5.36
CA THR A 54 -1.10 9.85 4.92
C THR A 54 -0.18 10.80 4.17
N GLY A 55 -0.67 11.34 3.06
CA GLY A 55 0.06 12.34 2.28
C GLY A 55 0.15 13.71 2.99
N PRO A 56 0.46 14.79 2.24
CA PRO A 56 0.44 14.85 0.77
C PRO A 56 1.72 14.30 0.13
N TRP A 57 1.56 13.58 -0.98
CA TRP A 57 2.65 13.25 -1.90
C TRP A 57 2.65 14.19 -3.11
N PRO A 58 3.81 14.44 -3.73
CA PRO A 58 3.90 15.27 -4.94
C PRO A 58 3.29 14.59 -6.17
N ASP A 59 3.37 13.26 -6.26
CA ASP A 59 2.83 12.45 -7.36
C ASP A 59 2.56 11.00 -6.91
N TYR A 60 1.95 10.20 -7.79
CA TYR A 60 1.70 8.78 -7.53
C TYR A 60 3.00 7.95 -7.34
N PRO A 61 4.07 8.12 -8.15
CA PRO A 61 5.34 7.43 -7.91
C PRO A 61 5.94 7.66 -6.52
N ALA A 62 5.86 8.89 -5.98
CA ALA A 62 6.31 9.18 -4.62
C ALA A 62 5.47 8.45 -3.56
N ALA A 63 4.14 8.44 -3.73
CA ALA A 63 3.25 7.67 -2.84
C ALA A 63 3.54 6.16 -2.88
N LEU A 64 3.81 5.62 -4.08
CA LEU A 64 4.17 4.22 -4.26
C LEU A 64 5.52 3.89 -3.61
N GLY A 65 6.53 4.73 -3.81
CA GLY A 65 7.85 4.57 -3.20
C GLY A 65 7.79 4.57 -1.67
N ASP A 66 7.04 5.51 -1.08
CA ASP A 66 6.85 5.58 0.37
C ASP A 66 6.10 4.35 0.91
N ALA A 67 5.07 3.89 0.20
CA ALA A 67 4.31 2.69 0.56
C ALA A 67 5.18 1.43 0.50
N MET A 68 6.02 1.27 -0.54
CA MET A 68 6.99 0.17 -0.63
C MET A 68 8.01 0.23 0.51
N ALA A 69 8.61 1.40 0.77
CA ALA A 69 9.57 1.56 1.85
C ALA A 69 8.97 1.26 3.23
N ALA A 70 7.71 1.65 3.46
CA ALA A 70 7.02 1.32 4.69
C ALA A 70 6.68 -0.18 4.80
N ALA A 71 6.38 -0.85 3.67
CA ALA A 71 6.13 -2.28 3.62
C ALA A 71 7.41 -3.07 3.94
N GLU A 72 8.53 -2.69 3.32
CA GLU A 72 9.85 -3.26 3.60
C GLU A 72 10.26 -3.06 5.07
N ARG A 73 10.07 -1.85 5.63
CA ARG A 73 10.34 -1.58 7.05
C ARG A 73 9.49 -2.43 7.99
N TRP A 74 8.23 -2.66 7.63
CA TRP A 74 7.35 -3.52 8.44
C TRP A 74 7.82 -4.98 8.37
N ILE A 75 8.17 -5.50 7.18
CA ILE A 75 8.72 -6.85 7.04
C ILE A 75 10.01 -6.98 7.86
N ASP A 76 10.90 -5.99 7.74
CA ASP A 76 12.16 -5.96 8.48
C ASP A 76 11.97 -5.93 10.00
N SER A 77 10.84 -5.41 10.51
CA SER A 77 10.53 -5.44 11.94
C SER A 77 9.93 -6.77 12.42
N GLN A 78 9.46 -7.63 11.51
CA GLN A 78 8.99 -8.98 11.83
C GLN A 78 10.14 -10.01 11.85
N LEU A 79 11.30 -9.66 11.28
CA LEU A 79 12.45 -10.54 11.22
C LEU A 79 13.22 -10.53 12.56
N PRO A 80 13.75 -11.67 13.02
CA PRO A 80 14.53 -11.77 14.26
C PRO A 80 15.88 -11.02 14.22
#